data_AF-A0A7S0BQS9-F1
#
_entry.id   AF-A0A7S0BQS9-F1
#
_cell.length_a   1.000
_cell.length_b   1.000
_cell.length_c   1.000
_cell.angle_alpha   90.00
_cell.angle_beta   90.00
_cell.angle_gamma   90.00
#
_symmetry.space_group_name_H-M   'P 1'
#
loop_
_entity.id
_entity.type
_entity.pdbx_description
1 polymer ?
#
loop_
_entity_poly.entity_id
_entity_poly.type
_entity_poly.pdbx_seq_one_letter_code
_entity_poly.pdbx_strand_id
1 'polypeptide(L)'
;MCSSKYRPGRKPEESYHLQELAAQHVRRLVQPSSLELEFENMMWSLSLDVYCLEDDGNMEDATLLVAMAALKDMRLPEILSTEEGYNATKSRTRSVDFRELIVPVSFGVIDTRVVIDPDSSEEVLCEA
;
A
#
# COMPACT_ATOMS: atom_id res chain seq x y z
N MET A 1 -9.52 10.55 14.94
CA MET A 1 -9.91 10.44 13.53
C MET A 1 -9.27 9.14 13.02
N CYS A 2 -10.01 8.32 12.27
CA CYS A 2 -10.00 6.85 12.16
C CYS A 2 -11.03 6.16 13.09
N SER A 3 -10.81 6.11 14.39
CA SER A 3 -11.80 5.58 15.35
C SER A 3 -11.55 6.15 16.75
N SER A 4 -12.53 6.04 17.65
CA SER A 4 -12.36 6.39 19.08
C SER A 4 -11.38 5.45 19.81
N LYS A 5 -11.11 4.28 19.22
CA LYS A 5 -10.15 3.27 19.70
C LYS A 5 -8.69 3.76 19.64
N TYR A 6 -8.36 4.63 18.68
CA TYR A 6 -6.99 5.04 18.40
C TYR A 6 -6.62 6.34 19.11
N ARG A 7 -5.45 6.35 19.76
CA ARG A 7 -4.92 7.54 20.45
C ARG A 7 -3.73 8.15 19.69
N PRO A 8 -3.69 9.48 19.52
CA PRO A 8 -2.53 10.15 18.95
C PRO A 8 -1.24 9.79 19.70
N GLY A 9 -0.16 9.55 18.96
CA GLY A 9 1.19 9.29 19.50
C GLY A 9 1.49 7.84 19.88
N ARG A 10 0.48 7.00 20.13
CA ARG A 10 0.67 5.55 20.28
C ARG A 10 0.34 4.86 18.95
N LYS A 11 1.34 4.22 18.34
CA LYS A 11 1.06 3.32 17.21
C LYS A 11 0.35 2.06 17.73
N PRO A 12 -0.87 1.76 17.26
CA PRO A 12 -1.55 0.51 17.61
C PRO A 12 -0.81 -0.68 16.97
N GLU A 13 -0.88 -1.86 17.60
CA GLU A 13 -0.26 -3.08 17.08
C GLU A 13 -0.72 -3.40 15.66
N GLU A 14 -2.03 -3.28 15.43
CA GLU A 14 -2.68 -3.40 14.14
C GLU A 14 -2.02 -2.55 13.03
N SER A 15 -1.57 -1.32 13.35
CA SER A 15 -0.89 -0.49 12.35
C SER A 15 0.44 -1.07 11.89
N TYR A 16 1.17 -1.77 12.76
CA TYR A 16 2.41 -2.45 12.39
C TYR A 16 2.11 -3.69 11.52
N HIS A 17 1.05 -4.42 11.85
CA HIS A 17 0.58 -5.56 11.05
C HIS A 17 0.19 -5.12 9.64
N LEU A 18 -0.67 -4.11 9.51
CA LEU A 18 -1.09 -3.55 8.21
C LEU A 18 0.10 -3.01 7.42
N GLN A 19 1.06 -2.36 8.09
CA GLN A 19 2.28 -1.87 7.44
C GLN A 19 3.11 -3.02 6.86
N GLU A 20 3.33 -4.07 7.64
CA GLU A 20 4.12 -5.23 7.21
C GLU A 20 3.39 -6.01 6.11
N LEU A 21 2.08 -6.21 6.24
CA LEU A 21 1.23 -6.82 5.23
C LEU A 21 1.36 -6.08 3.88
N ALA A 22 1.15 -4.77 3.88
CA ALA A 22 1.31 -3.95 2.67
C ALA A 22 2.75 -4.03 2.11
N ALA A 23 3.77 -3.92 2.97
CA ALA A 23 5.16 -3.97 2.54
C ALA A 23 5.52 -5.32 1.88
N GLN A 24 5.05 -6.43 2.43
CA GLN A 24 5.30 -7.77 1.87
C GLN A 24 4.68 -7.93 0.48
N HIS A 25 3.44 -7.49 0.30
CA HIS A 25 2.77 -7.56 -1.01
C HIS A 25 3.43 -6.62 -2.02
N VAL A 26 3.68 -5.35 -1.66
CA VAL A 26 4.30 -4.37 -2.56
C VAL A 26 5.67 -4.82 -3.06
N ARG A 27 6.52 -5.37 -2.16
CA ARG A 27 7.85 -5.89 -2.53
C ARG A 27 7.80 -7.03 -3.55
N ARG A 28 6.72 -7.84 -3.53
CA ARG A 28 6.53 -8.95 -4.47
C ARG A 28 5.99 -8.49 -5.82
N LEU A 29 5.14 -7.47 -5.81
CA LEU A 29 4.37 -7.05 -6.98
C LEU A 29 5.12 -6.05 -7.86
N VAL A 30 5.86 -5.12 -7.27
CA VAL A 30 6.64 -4.10 -7.99
C VAL A 30 7.86 -4.74 -8.65
N GLN A 31 8.08 -4.46 -9.93
CA GLN A 31 9.27 -4.92 -10.65
C GLN A 31 10.44 -3.96 -10.41
N PRO A 32 11.58 -4.41 -9.82
CA PRO A 32 12.73 -3.54 -9.56
C PRO A 32 13.33 -2.91 -10.82
N SER A 33 13.29 -3.62 -11.95
CA SER A 33 13.74 -3.11 -13.26
C SER A 33 12.98 -1.86 -13.70
N SER A 34 11.72 -1.72 -13.29
CA SER A 34 10.94 -0.51 -13.57
C SER A 34 11.36 0.69 -12.68
N LEU A 35 12.19 0.48 -11.67
CA LEU A 35 12.71 1.53 -10.79
C LEU A 35 14.14 1.93 -11.13
N GLU A 36 14.84 1.15 -11.95
CA GLU A 36 16.20 1.44 -12.40
C GLU A 36 16.24 2.71 -13.25
N LEU A 37 17.35 3.45 -13.09
CA LEU A 37 17.73 4.58 -13.91
C LEU A 37 18.84 4.15 -14.87
N GLU A 38 18.89 4.73 -16.06
CA GLU A 38 19.84 4.35 -17.11
C GLU A 38 21.31 4.68 -16.78
N PHE A 39 21.54 5.48 -15.73
CA PHE A 39 22.86 6.00 -15.37
C PHE A 39 23.29 5.53 -13.96
N GLU A 40 24.57 5.18 -13.82
CA GLU A 40 25.29 5.03 -12.55
C GLU A 40 24.67 4.09 -11.49
N ASN A 41 23.98 3.02 -11.89
CA ASN A 41 23.33 2.06 -10.98
C ASN A 41 22.41 2.72 -9.94
N MET A 42 21.78 3.84 -10.30
CA MET A 42 20.81 4.51 -9.43
C MET A 42 19.42 3.90 -9.62
N MET A 43 18.62 3.90 -8.55
CA MET A 43 17.25 3.41 -8.59
C MET A 43 16.32 4.31 -7.78
N TRP A 44 15.05 4.34 -8.17
CA TRP A 44 14.00 4.99 -7.38
C TRP A 44 13.77 4.25 -6.06
N SER A 45 13.70 5.03 -4.97
CA SER A 45 13.18 4.57 -3.69
C SER A 45 11.71 4.98 -3.60
N LEU A 46 10.84 4.02 -3.31
CA LEU A 46 9.40 4.26 -3.15
C LEU A 46 9.04 4.30 -1.66
N SER A 47 8.33 5.35 -1.25
CA SER A 47 7.71 5.45 0.06
C SER A 47 6.20 5.48 -0.12
N LEU A 48 5.49 4.65 0.64
CA LEU A 48 4.03 4.59 0.65
C LEU A 48 3.53 4.96 2.05
N ASP A 49 2.72 6.02 2.10
CA ASP A 49 2.04 6.45 3.32
C ASP A 49 0.53 6.20 3.17
N VAL A 50 -0.03 5.45 4.10
CA VAL A 50 -1.47 5.13 4.14
C VAL A 50 -2.08 5.78 5.38
N TYR A 51 -3.17 6.53 5.16
CA TYR A 51 -3.90 7.22 6.23
C TYR A 51 -5.29 6.61 6.37
N CYS A 52 -5.55 5.97 7.51
CA CYS A 52 -6.91 5.59 7.90
C CYS A 52 -7.71 6.85 8.28
N LEU A 53 -8.83 7.09 7.59
CA LEU A 53 -9.74 8.19 7.90
C LEU A 53 -10.92 7.75 8.77
N GLU A 54 -11.45 6.56 8.50
CA GLU A 54 -12.52 5.89 9.24
C GLU A 54 -12.19 4.39 9.27
N ASP A 55 -12.34 3.78 10.44
CA ASP A 55 -12.22 2.34 10.66
C ASP A 55 -13.62 1.80 11.01
N ASP A 56 -14.25 1.16 10.03
CA ASP A 56 -15.53 0.45 10.15
C ASP A 56 -15.41 -1.03 9.75
N GLY A 57 -14.23 -1.61 9.95
CA GLY A 57 -13.92 -3.00 9.62
C GLY A 57 -13.16 -3.20 8.31
N ASN A 58 -12.67 -4.42 8.13
CA ASN A 58 -11.88 -4.94 7.02
C ASN A 58 -10.70 -4.05 6.59
N MET A 59 -9.92 -3.60 7.58
CA MET A 59 -8.79 -2.70 7.35
C MET A 59 -7.67 -3.34 6.52
N GLU A 60 -7.53 -4.67 6.52
CA GLU A 60 -6.53 -5.40 5.73
C GLU A 60 -6.78 -5.24 4.23
N ASP A 61 -7.99 -5.54 3.78
CA ASP A 61 -8.36 -5.44 2.36
C ASP A 61 -8.30 -3.98 1.90
N ALA A 62 -8.82 -3.06 2.69
CA ALA A 62 -8.79 -1.63 2.38
C ALA A 62 -7.36 -1.12 2.20
N THR A 63 -6.44 -1.52 3.10
CA THR A 63 -5.03 -1.12 3.06
C THR A 63 -4.33 -1.63 1.80
N LEU A 64 -4.51 -2.91 1.49
CA LEU A 64 -3.90 -3.52 0.30
C LEU A 64 -4.48 -2.95 -1.00
N LEU A 65 -5.79 -2.71 -1.05
CA LEU A 65 -6.44 -2.11 -2.22
C LEU A 65 -5.94 -0.68 -2.47
N VAL A 66 -5.84 0.14 -1.42
CA VAL A 66 -5.30 1.51 -1.52
C VAL A 66 -3.83 1.49 -1.92
N ALA A 67 -3.02 0.61 -1.36
CA ALA A 67 -1.61 0.46 -1.76
C ALA A 67 -1.48 0.16 -3.25
N MET A 68 -2.28 -0.78 -3.76
CA MET A 68 -2.29 -1.14 -5.18
C MET A 68 -2.78 0.01 -6.06
N ALA A 69 -3.85 0.70 -5.66
CA ALA A 69 -4.39 1.83 -6.41
C ALA A 69 -3.37 2.98 -6.49
N ALA A 70 -2.76 3.34 -5.36
CA ALA A 70 -1.77 4.42 -5.29
C ALA A 70 -0.54 4.12 -6.15
N LEU A 71 0.00 2.90 -6.06
CA LEU A 71 1.19 2.51 -6.82
C LEU A 71 0.90 2.43 -8.33
N LYS A 72 -0.31 2.00 -8.72
CA LYS A 72 -0.73 1.96 -10.13
C LYS A 72 -0.94 3.37 -10.71
N ASP A 73 -1.44 4.31 -9.92
CA ASP A 73 -1.62 5.70 -10.33
C ASP A 73 -0.31 6.48 -10.37
N MET A 74 0.67 6.09 -9.54
CA MET A 74 1.97 6.75 -9.44
C MET A 74 2.69 6.88 -10.80
N ARG A 75 3.31 8.05 -11.01
CA ARG A 75 4.09 8.37 -12.21
C ARG A 75 5.49 8.81 -11.80
N LEU A 76 6.49 8.09 -12.27
CA LEU A 76 7.89 8.42 -12.06
C LEU A 76 8.34 9.44 -13.12
N PRO A 77 8.95 10.57 -12.72
CA PRO A 77 9.55 11.50 -13.67
C PRO A 77 10.79 10.88 -14.31
N GLU A 78 11.05 11.23 -15.56
CA GLU A 78 12.30 10.86 -16.22
C GLU A 78 13.45 11.71 -15.69
N ILE A 79 14.61 11.09 -15.46
CA ILE A 79 15.82 11.78 -15.02
C ILE A 79 16.72 11.99 -16.23
N LEU A 80 17.08 13.26 -16.48
CA LEU A 80 18.01 13.64 -17.53
C LEU A 80 19.38 13.93 -16.91
N SER A 81 20.44 13.39 -17.53
CA SER A 81 21.81 13.78 -17.24
C SER A 81 22.12 15.10 -17.96
N THR A 82 22.58 16.10 -17.21
CA THR A 82 23.04 17.40 -17.70
C THR A 82 24.47 17.64 -17.22
N GLU A 83 25.14 18.66 -17.78
CA GLU A 83 26.49 19.05 -17.34
C GLU A 83 26.54 19.48 -15.86
N GLU A 84 25.39 19.88 -15.28
CA GLU A 84 25.25 20.29 -13.87
C GLU A 84 24.83 19.15 -12.94
N GLY A 85 24.60 17.93 -13.45
CA GLY A 85 24.21 16.75 -12.68
C GLY A 85 22.95 16.07 -13.21
N TYR A 86 22.05 15.65 -12.32
CA TYR A 86 20.81 14.95 -12.67
C TYR A 86 19.60 15.84 -12.41
N ASN A 87 18.72 15.98 -13.40
CA ASN A 87 17.51 16.78 -13.27
C ASN A 87 16.26 15.98 -13.66
N ALA A 88 15.25 16.01 -12.79
CA ALA A 88 13.97 15.35 -13.03
C ALA A 88 13.08 16.24 -13.91
N THR A 89 12.65 15.74 -15.06
CA THR A 89 11.69 16.46 -15.90
C THR A 89 10.26 16.03 -15.61
N LYS A 90 9.35 17.00 -15.48
CA LYS A 90 7.91 16.73 -15.32
C LYS A 90 7.19 16.48 -16.64
N SER A 91 7.83 16.78 -17.78
CA SER A 91 7.19 16.67 -19.10
C SER A 91 7.06 15.23 -19.58
N ARG A 92 7.93 14.33 -19.09
CA ARG A 92 7.91 12.91 -19.42
C ARG A 92 7.86 12.13 -18.12
N THR A 93 6.87 11.25 -18.04
CA THR A 93 6.69 10.35 -16.90
C THR A 93 6.43 8.94 -17.38
N ARG A 94 6.73 7.97 -16.53
CA ARG A 94 6.45 6.55 -16.76
C ARG A 94 5.74 5.94 -15.57
N SER A 95 4.93 4.92 -15.80
CA SER A 95 4.34 4.11 -14.73
C SER A 95 5.38 3.16 -14.14
N VAL A 96 5.11 2.69 -12.93
CA VAL A 96 5.78 1.52 -12.36
C VAL A 96 5.17 0.26 -12.94
N ASP A 97 5.99 -0.75 -13.22
CA ASP A 97 5.51 -2.03 -13.72
C ASP A 97 5.25 -3.00 -12.56
N PHE A 98 4.15 -3.73 -12.70
CA PHE A 98 3.71 -4.74 -11.73
C PHE A 98 3.71 -6.12 -12.38
N ARG A 99 4.04 -7.15 -11.60
CA ARG A 99 3.90 -8.54 -12.03
C ARG A 99 2.44 -8.93 -12.21
N GLU A 100 1.60 -8.51 -11.27
CA GLU A 100 0.17 -8.78 -11.24
C GLU A 100 -0.54 -7.72 -10.42
N LEU A 101 -1.86 -7.63 -10.58
CA LEU A 101 -2.72 -6.80 -9.74
C LEU A 101 -3.45 -7.74 -8.78
N ILE A 102 -3.41 -7.41 -7.49
CA ILE A 102 -4.13 -8.15 -6.45
C ILE A 102 -5.38 -7.39 -6.04
N VAL A 103 -6.42 -8.15 -5.72
CA VAL A 103 -7.62 -7.67 -5.02
C VAL A 103 -7.77 -8.55 -3.79
N PRO A 104 -7.52 -8.01 -2.59
CA PRO A 104 -7.64 -8.77 -1.35
C PRO A 104 -9.13 -9.06 -1.04
N VAL A 105 -9.39 -10.19 -0.37
CA VAL A 105 -10.71 -10.59 0.11
C VAL A 105 -10.54 -11.28 1.46
N SER A 106 -11.07 -10.66 2.50
CA SER A 106 -11.06 -11.16 3.87
C SER A 106 -12.36 -11.88 4.22
N PHE A 107 -12.20 -12.91 5.05
CA PHE A 107 -13.30 -13.77 5.50
C PHE A 107 -13.33 -13.78 7.02
N GLY A 108 -14.50 -13.49 7.58
CA GLY A 108 -14.78 -13.65 9.01
C GLY A 108 -15.54 -14.96 9.27
N VAL A 109 -15.32 -15.59 10.42
CA VAL A 109 -16.09 -16.76 10.85
C VAL A 109 -16.89 -16.41 12.10
N ILE A 110 -18.22 -16.44 12.00
CA ILE A 110 -19.14 -16.19 13.10
C ILE A 110 -19.93 -17.48 13.34
N ASP A 111 -19.71 -18.09 14.51
CA ASP A 111 -20.18 -19.44 14.86
C ASP A 111 -19.77 -20.52 13.83
N THR A 112 -20.68 -20.84 12.90
CA THR A 112 -20.51 -21.85 11.85
C THR A 112 -20.65 -21.27 10.45
N ARG A 113 -20.73 -19.93 10.35
CA ARG A 113 -20.97 -19.20 9.11
C ARG A 113 -19.74 -18.39 8.73
N VAL A 114 -19.47 -18.34 7.44
CA VAL A 114 -18.43 -17.48 6.86
C VAL A 114 -19.10 -16.23 6.33
N VAL A 115 -18.61 -15.08 6.76
CA VAL A 115 -18.95 -13.76 6.22
C VAL A 115 -17.77 -13.23 5.42
N ILE A 116 -18.06 -12.39 4.43
CA ILE A 116 -17.05 -11.77 3.56
C ILE A 116 -17.12 -10.27 3.84
N ASP A 117 -15.97 -9.62 3.96
CA ASP A 117 -15.88 -8.17 4.21
C ASP A 117 -16.61 -7.77 5.52
N PRO A 118 -16.15 -8.29 6.68
CA PRO A 118 -16.83 -8.06 7.94
C PRO A 118 -16.75 -6.58 8.34
N ASP A 119 -17.90 -6.02 8.75
CA ASP A 119 -17.93 -4.68 9.34
C ASP A 119 -17.35 -4.66 10.77
N SER A 120 -17.20 -3.47 11.35
CA SER A 120 -16.62 -3.31 12.70
C SER A 120 -17.37 -4.04 13.82
N SER A 121 -18.67 -4.33 13.64
CA SER A 121 -19.47 -5.12 14.58
C SER A 121 -19.27 -6.61 14.35
N GLU A 122 -19.20 -7.04 13.10
CA GLU A 122 -18.95 -8.43 12.69
C GLU A 122 -17.54 -8.89 13.07
N GLU A 123 -16.52 -8.04 12.93
CA GLU A 123 -15.14 -8.34 13.35
C GLU A 123 -15.03 -8.67 14.84
N VAL A 124 -15.83 -7.98 15.68
CA VAL A 124 -15.88 -8.25 17.14
C VAL A 124 -16.50 -9.61 17.45
N LEU A 125 -17.38 -10.10 16.57
CA LEU A 125 -18.05 -11.39 16.70
C LEU A 125 -17.27 -12.54 16.05
N CYS A 126 -16.28 -12.23 15.22
CA CYS A 126 -15.47 -13.25 14.57
C CYS A 126 -14.61 -13.97 15.62
N GLU A 127 -14.67 -15.30 15.60
CA GLU A 127 -13.77 -16.12 16.42
C GLU A 127 -12.35 -16.09 15.82
N ALA A 128 -11.33 -15.96 16.67
CA ALA A 128 -9.93 -16.00 16.29
C ALA A 128 -9.44 -17.43 16.02
#